data_AF-A0A182VAN3-F1
#
_entry.id   AF-A0A182VAN3-F1
#
_cell.length_a   1.000
_cell.length_b   1.000
_cell.length_c   1.000
_cell.angle_alpha   90.00
_cell.angle_beta   90.00
_cell.angle_gamma   90.00
#
_symmetry.space_group_name_H-M   'P 1'
#
loop_
_entity.id
_entity.type
_entity.pdbx_description
1 polymer ?
#
loop_
_entity_poly.entity_id
_entity_poly.type
_entity_poly.pdbx_seq_one_letter_code
_entity_poly.pdbx_strand_id
1 'polypeptide(L)'
;MGIQQCRSAKVQILEVPQLRVDPPSVTLFRGDSLLIRCLSQDTDRRFGTVGYSWTKNGALFQSDPNGELWEDLYPDGSILKVNNLQKSVVFTCIVSNSVAPVSRSVHVTVVEPGTVTLCPKSDDYGVSWPASASGPAVLADCPKRGTGLASRICEQRDFGRPEWLVPDFSDCVPEEVIEITNEFRGLTYGYQKTNGSNVLQSCLKFASTHGATFLPGEGGILLALLQEVFSYIEATGTRHEQEIASDIILRIVDVVMQNKASLNSQQQIKQLQDLVQAAALNHETTMAAPISSSSSAALGPVSGPGGKHAASTTATHQLNSFYLYTETVKGLPFNLQIYGDQLYSDQLYMEMDRSASLQDIVANGTVLVTVISYKNLTSFLPRFYFAKNSFGTDIDYIPASKIISSWLYYANRTGSEANQPLHVPLEAAHVEIIFQHENSPTTEWIPLCGYDSKATFEPTWRTDLCITENLLENITRCICPLSGTFVVLLAKKNYNTYISVKRRDPHMRTILICGFCD
;
A
#
# COMPACT_ATOMS: atom_id res chain seq x y z
N MET A 1 -21.25 38.18 41.52
CA MET A 1 -21.24 36.74 41.20
C MET A 1 -22.09 36.53 39.96
N GLY A 2 -21.51 36.14 38.84
CA GLY A 2 -22.27 35.81 37.62
C GLY A 2 -22.41 34.29 37.51
N ILE A 3 -23.64 33.79 37.53
CA ILE A 3 -23.92 32.36 37.33
C ILE A 3 -23.87 32.09 35.83
N GLN A 4 -22.86 31.36 35.38
CA GLN A 4 -22.78 30.87 34.01
C GLN A 4 -23.75 29.69 33.85
N GLN A 5 -24.85 29.92 33.13
CA GLN A 5 -25.78 28.84 32.76
C GLN A 5 -25.31 28.18 31.46
N CYS A 6 -24.86 26.93 31.55
CA CYS A 6 -24.60 26.10 30.38
C CYS A 6 -25.93 25.69 29.74
N ARG A 7 -26.28 26.27 28.59
CA ARG A 7 -27.39 25.81 27.75
C ARG A 7 -26.93 24.63 26.90
N SER A 8 -27.64 23.51 26.96
CA SER A 8 -27.43 22.40 26.03
C SER A 8 -28.07 22.73 24.68
N ALA A 9 -27.33 22.55 23.60
CA ALA A 9 -27.82 22.65 22.22
C ALA A 9 -28.03 21.24 21.67
N LYS A 10 -29.20 20.97 21.10
CA LYS A 10 -29.47 19.74 20.37
C LYS A 10 -29.04 19.92 18.92
N VAL A 11 -27.94 19.30 18.54
CA VAL A 11 -27.47 19.26 17.15
C VAL A 11 -28.06 18.03 16.47
N GLN A 12 -28.65 18.21 15.30
CA GLN A 12 -29.11 17.12 14.43
C GLN A 12 -28.24 17.14 13.18
N ILE A 13 -27.60 16.01 12.89
CA ILE A 13 -26.79 15.84 11.69
C ILE A 13 -27.69 15.17 10.65
N LEU A 14 -27.77 15.77 9.47
CA LEU A 14 -28.45 15.20 8.32
C LEU A 14 -27.39 14.60 7.39
N GLU A 15 -27.66 13.42 6.83
CA GLU A 15 -26.74 12.69 5.95
C GLU A 15 -27.23 12.74 4.49
N VAL A 16 -26.29 12.48 3.58
CA VAL A 16 -26.63 12.30 2.16
C VAL A 16 -27.28 10.92 1.95
N PRO A 17 -28.15 10.75 0.95
CA PRO A 17 -28.84 9.48 0.74
C PRO A 17 -27.86 8.33 0.48
N GLN A 18 -28.15 7.15 1.03
CA GLN A 18 -27.43 5.94 0.67
C GLN A 18 -28.05 5.29 -0.57
N LEU A 19 -27.35 5.36 -1.68
CA LEU A 19 -27.85 4.97 -3.00
C LEU A 19 -27.35 3.59 -3.43
N ARG A 20 -28.27 2.70 -3.82
CA ARG A 20 -27.99 1.40 -4.45
C ARG A 20 -28.65 1.29 -5.83
N VAL A 21 -27.92 0.72 -6.79
CA VAL A 21 -28.44 0.40 -8.13
C VAL A 21 -28.36 -1.10 -8.40
N ASP A 22 -29.38 -1.67 -9.05
CA ASP A 22 -29.49 -3.09 -9.35
C ASP A 22 -29.94 -3.31 -10.81
N PRO A 23 -29.14 -3.99 -11.67
CA PRO A 23 -27.77 -4.43 -11.41
C PRO A 23 -26.77 -3.25 -11.50
N PRO A 24 -25.58 -3.34 -10.85
CA PRO A 24 -24.52 -2.33 -11.00
C PRO A 24 -23.76 -2.44 -12.34
N SER A 25 -23.63 -3.65 -12.90
CA SER A 25 -23.12 -3.90 -14.25
C SER A 25 -23.80 -5.09 -14.88
N VAL A 26 -23.95 -5.10 -16.21
CA VAL A 26 -24.53 -6.23 -16.94
C VAL A 26 -24.02 -6.30 -18.38
N THR A 27 -23.86 -7.53 -18.89
CA THR A 27 -23.66 -7.79 -20.32
C THR A 27 -24.94 -8.36 -20.92
N LEU A 28 -25.36 -7.81 -22.06
CA LEU A 28 -26.58 -8.20 -22.77
C LEU A 28 -26.30 -8.42 -24.26
N PHE A 29 -27.17 -9.15 -24.94
CA PHE A 29 -27.12 -9.26 -26.39
C PHE A 29 -27.86 -8.09 -27.05
N ARG A 30 -27.48 -7.78 -28.29
CA ARG A 30 -28.18 -6.76 -29.08
C ARG A 30 -29.68 -7.12 -29.20
N GLY A 31 -30.53 -6.15 -28.85
CA GLY A 31 -31.98 -6.28 -28.87
C GLY A 31 -32.60 -6.67 -27.53
N ASP A 32 -31.78 -7.04 -26.53
CA ASP A 32 -32.29 -7.36 -25.20
C ASP A 32 -32.87 -6.12 -24.50
N SER A 33 -33.74 -6.37 -23.53
CA SER A 33 -34.29 -5.36 -22.62
C SER A 33 -33.69 -5.50 -21.23
N LEU A 34 -33.60 -4.39 -20.50
CA LEU A 34 -33.05 -4.31 -19.16
C LEU A 34 -34.01 -3.54 -18.24
N LEU A 35 -34.08 -3.98 -16.99
CA LEU A 35 -34.75 -3.26 -15.92
C LEU A 35 -33.72 -2.93 -14.85
N ILE A 36 -33.59 -1.63 -14.56
CA ILE A 36 -32.65 -1.10 -13.58
C ILE A 36 -33.46 -0.53 -12.42
N ARG A 37 -33.10 -0.91 -11.19
CA ARG A 37 -33.66 -0.32 -9.97
C ARG A 37 -32.65 0.64 -9.35
N CYS A 38 -33.14 1.75 -8.86
CA CYS A 38 -32.40 2.73 -8.09
C CYS A 38 -33.12 2.91 -6.77
N LEU A 39 -32.48 2.55 -5.66
CA LEU A 39 -33.09 2.51 -4.34
C LEU A 39 -32.30 3.41 -3.39
N SER A 40 -33.01 4.23 -2.63
CA SER A 40 -32.44 4.90 -1.46
C SER A 40 -32.67 4.00 -0.24
N GLN A 41 -31.63 3.67 0.50
CA GLN A 41 -31.76 2.91 1.75
C GLN A 41 -32.23 3.81 2.92
N ASP A 42 -32.45 5.09 2.64
CA ASP A 42 -32.77 6.11 3.63
C ASP A 42 -34.25 6.06 4.00
N THR A 43 -34.57 5.39 5.11
CA THR A 43 -35.94 5.25 5.62
C THR A 43 -36.37 6.41 6.52
N ASP A 44 -35.46 7.36 6.77
CA ASP A 44 -35.70 8.43 7.70
C ASP A 44 -36.48 9.58 7.05
N ARG A 45 -37.77 9.61 7.34
CA ARG A 45 -38.72 10.63 6.85
C ARG A 45 -38.33 12.08 7.19
N ARG A 46 -37.33 12.29 8.05
CA ARG A 46 -36.78 13.62 8.37
C ARG A 46 -36.06 14.27 7.18
N PHE A 47 -35.61 13.51 6.19
CA PHE A 47 -34.87 14.04 5.04
C PHE A 47 -35.75 14.72 3.97
N GLY A 48 -37.07 14.64 4.12
CA GLY A 48 -38.05 15.16 3.15
C GLY A 48 -38.33 14.17 2.01
N THR A 49 -39.02 14.63 0.97
CA THR A 49 -39.26 13.83 -0.25
C THR A 49 -37.95 13.68 -1.03
N VAL A 50 -37.56 12.44 -1.29
CA VAL A 50 -36.39 12.11 -2.11
C VAL A 50 -36.76 12.26 -3.58
N GLY A 51 -35.95 12.99 -4.35
CA GLY A 51 -36.12 13.17 -5.79
C GLY A 51 -35.18 12.28 -6.59
N TYR A 52 -35.71 11.60 -7.62
CA TYR A 52 -34.95 10.73 -8.52
C TYR A 52 -34.85 11.32 -9.92
N SER A 53 -33.71 11.12 -10.57
CA SER A 53 -33.53 11.47 -11.98
C SER A 53 -32.51 10.54 -12.64
N TRP A 54 -32.57 10.45 -13.97
CA TRP A 54 -31.74 9.54 -14.75
C TRP A 54 -31.00 10.27 -15.86
N THR A 55 -29.75 9.89 -16.11
CA THR A 55 -28.97 10.31 -17.28
C THR A 55 -28.49 9.11 -18.08
N LYS A 56 -28.28 9.32 -19.38
CA LYS A 56 -27.75 8.36 -20.35
C LYS A 56 -26.48 8.93 -20.95
N ASN A 57 -25.35 8.24 -20.73
CA ASN A 57 -24.01 8.70 -21.13
C ASN A 57 -23.70 10.14 -20.67
N GLY A 58 -24.12 10.48 -19.44
CA GLY A 58 -23.92 11.80 -18.84
C GLY A 58 -24.90 12.90 -19.29
N ALA A 59 -25.81 12.60 -20.22
CA ALA A 59 -26.83 13.56 -20.69
C ALA A 59 -28.24 13.18 -20.19
N LEU A 60 -29.06 14.19 -19.91
CA LEU A 60 -30.49 13.98 -19.67
C LEU A 60 -31.15 13.43 -20.94
N PHE A 61 -32.09 12.52 -20.78
CA PHE A 61 -32.87 11.96 -21.88
C PHE A 61 -34.37 12.08 -21.58
N GLN A 62 -35.16 12.17 -22.65
CA GLN A 62 -36.61 12.21 -22.53
C GLN A 62 -37.14 10.78 -22.32
N SER A 63 -38.03 10.62 -21.34
CA SER A 63 -38.68 9.33 -21.09
C SER A 63 -39.59 8.96 -22.27
N ASP A 64 -39.41 7.76 -22.81
CA ASP A 64 -40.18 7.20 -23.93
C ASP A 64 -40.68 5.78 -23.57
N PRO A 65 -42.01 5.54 -23.54
CA PRO A 65 -42.58 4.22 -23.29
C PRO A 65 -42.07 3.11 -24.24
N ASN A 66 -41.64 3.46 -25.45
CA ASN A 66 -41.17 2.49 -26.45
C ASN A 66 -39.64 2.28 -26.40
N GLY A 67 -38.91 3.09 -25.64
CA GLY A 67 -37.45 3.05 -25.52
C GLY A 67 -37.03 2.98 -24.07
N GLU A 68 -36.60 4.13 -23.53
CA GLU A 68 -36.22 4.28 -22.13
C GLU A 68 -37.30 4.98 -21.31
N LEU A 69 -37.96 4.23 -20.42
CA LEU A 69 -39.02 4.71 -19.53
C LEU A 69 -38.56 4.60 -18.08
N TRP A 70 -38.59 5.70 -17.33
CA TRP A 70 -38.38 5.65 -15.88
C TRP A 70 -39.62 6.06 -15.10
N GLU A 71 -39.81 5.42 -13.95
CA GLU A 71 -40.96 5.61 -13.06
C GLU A 71 -40.47 5.64 -11.60
N ASP A 72 -41.02 6.53 -10.79
CA ASP A 72 -40.69 6.58 -9.36
C ASP A 72 -41.40 5.47 -8.58
N LEU A 73 -40.63 4.75 -7.77
CA LEU A 73 -41.11 3.76 -6.82
C LEU A 73 -41.32 4.46 -5.47
N TYR A 74 -42.56 4.85 -5.19
CA TYR A 74 -42.88 5.47 -3.90
C TYR A 74 -42.76 4.44 -2.74
N PRO A 75 -42.13 4.79 -1.59
CA PRO A 75 -41.50 6.08 -1.28
C PRO A 75 -40.01 6.20 -1.64
N ASP A 76 -39.28 5.10 -1.82
CA ASP A 76 -37.81 5.10 -1.70
C ASP A 76 -37.04 4.55 -2.94
N GLY A 77 -37.55 4.75 -4.16
CA GLY A 77 -36.82 4.36 -5.35
C GLY A 77 -37.29 4.93 -6.68
N SER A 78 -36.62 4.50 -7.75
CA SER A 78 -36.99 4.71 -9.15
C SER A 78 -36.59 3.49 -9.97
N ILE A 79 -37.36 3.17 -10.99
CA ILE A 79 -37.11 2.06 -11.90
C ILE A 79 -36.94 2.59 -13.32
N LEU A 80 -35.93 2.12 -14.03
CA LEU A 80 -35.68 2.44 -15.43
C LEU A 80 -35.83 1.17 -16.26
N LYS A 81 -36.82 1.16 -17.14
CA LYS A 81 -37.09 0.13 -18.14
C LYS A 81 -36.46 0.56 -19.46
N VAL A 82 -35.57 -0.26 -19.98
CA VAL A 82 -34.86 -0.01 -21.24
C VAL A 82 -35.20 -1.13 -22.20
N ASN A 83 -35.79 -0.78 -23.34
CA ASN A 83 -36.18 -1.74 -24.36
C ASN A 83 -35.23 -1.72 -25.56
N ASN A 84 -35.01 -2.89 -26.16
CA ASN A 84 -34.35 -3.05 -27.45
C ASN A 84 -32.94 -2.40 -27.53
N LEU A 85 -32.06 -2.71 -26.58
CA LEU A 85 -30.72 -2.13 -26.48
C LEU A 85 -29.84 -2.48 -27.70
N GLN A 86 -29.37 -1.45 -28.41
CA GLN A 86 -28.54 -1.63 -29.61
C GLN A 86 -27.04 -1.49 -29.36
N LYS A 87 -26.65 -0.69 -28.36
CA LYS A 87 -25.27 -0.30 -28.08
C LYS A 87 -25.02 -0.24 -26.57
N SER A 88 -23.78 -0.48 -26.17
CA SER A 88 -23.32 -0.27 -24.80
C SER A 88 -23.59 1.16 -24.35
N VAL A 89 -23.96 1.30 -23.08
CA VAL A 89 -24.46 2.56 -22.53
C VAL A 89 -24.21 2.60 -21.03
N VAL A 90 -23.98 3.81 -20.51
CA VAL A 90 -23.91 4.05 -19.07
C VAL A 90 -25.16 4.83 -18.65
N PHE A 91 -25.98 4.22 -17.81
CA PHE A 91 -27.08 4.92 -17.16
C PHE A 91 -26.63 5.40 -15.78
N THR A 92 -27.05 6.59 -15.35
CA THR A 92 -26.73 7.07 -14.00
C THR A 92 -28.00 7.52 -13.31
N CYS A 93 -28.28 6.91 -12.16
CA CYS A 93 -29.33 7.39 -11.26
C CYS A 93 -28.75 8.48 -10.36
N ILE A 94 -29.49 9.58 -10.23
CA ILE A 94 -29.16 10.70 -9.37
C ILE A 94 -30.31 10.85 -8.37
N VAL A 95 -29.98 10.80 -7.09
CA VAL A 95 -30.91 10.89 -5.97
C VAL A 95 -30.58 12.11 -5.15
N SER A 96 -31.58 12.92 -4.83
CA SER A 96 -31.40 14.17 -4.10
C SER A 96 -32.32 14.25 -2.90
N ASN A 97 -31.76 14.68 -1.76
CA ASN A 97 -32.51 15.08 -0.57
C ASN A 97 -32.20 16.56 -0.23
N SER A 98 -32.63 17.00 0.94
CA SER A 98 -32.39 18.36 1.45
C SER A 98 -30.91 18.68 1.76
N VAL A 99 -30.01 17.70 1.73
CA VAL A 99 -28.58 17.84 2.03
C VAL A 99 -27.76 17.99 0.76
N ALA A 100 -27.71 16.95 -0.08
CA ALA A 100 -26.95 16.96 -1.35
C ALA A 100 -27.43 15.86 -2.31
N PRO A 101 -27.23 16.02 -3.63
CA PRO A 101 -27.43 14.95 -4.59
C PRO A 101 -26.28 13.92 -4.55
N VAL A 102 -26.64 12.65 -4.68
CA VAL A 102 -25.73 11.51 -4.84
C VAL A 102 -26.08 10.77 -6.13
N SER A 103 -25.09 10.15 -6.76
CA SER A 103 -25.32 9.45 -8.02
C SER A 103 -24.56 8.12 -8.11
N ARG A 104 -25.17 7.13 -8.77
CA ARG A 104 -24.59 5.82 -9.05
C ARG A 104 -24.85 5.43 -10.49
N SER A 105 -23.81 4.97 -11.16
CA SER A 105 -23.87 4.54 -12.56
C SER A 105 -24.04 3.04 -12.69
N VAL A 106 -24.72 2.63 -13.76
CA VAL A 106 -24.91 1.26 -14.20
C VAL A 106 -24.25 1.09 -15.56
N HIS A 107 -23.32 0.14 -15.65
CA HIS A 107 -22.56 -0.13 -16.86
C HIS A 107 -23.20 -1.26 -17.65
N VAL A 108 -23.73 -0.92 -18.84
CA VAL A 108 -24.37 -1.89 -19.74
C VAL A 108 -23.48 -2.14 -20.94
N THR A 109 -23.02 -3.38 -21.09
CA THR A 109 -22.23 -3.83 -22.24
C THR A 109 -23.13 -4.61 -23.19
N VAL A 110 -23.22 -4.19 -24.45
CA VAL A 110 -24.01 -4.88 -25.47
C VAL A 110 -23.08 -5.61 -26.44
N VAL A 111 -23.30 -6.91 -26.63
CA VAL A 111 -22.54 -7.76 -27.54
C VAL A 111 -23.41 -8.38 -28.64
N GLU A 112 -22.79 -8.78 -29.74
CA GLU A 112 -23.48 -9.44 -30.84
C GLU A 112 -23.60 -10.95 -30.58
N PRO A 113 -24.81 -11.54 -30.69
CA PRO A 113 -25.00 -12.98 -30.54
C PRO A 113 -24.05 -13.81 -31.41
N GLY A 114 -23.46 -14.86 -30.84
CA GLY A 114 -22.64 -15.83 -31.57
C GLY A 114 -21.25 -15.35 -32.01
N THR A 115 -20.88 -14.09 -31.72
CA THR A 115 -19.54 -13.54 -32.08
C THR A 115 -18.58 -13.45 -30.90
N VAL A 116 -19.12 -13.40 -29.68
CA VAL A 116 -18.34 -13.23 -28.44
C VAL A 116 -18.62 -14.41 -27.51
N THR A 117 -17.56 -15.08 -27.08
CA THR A 117 -17.63 -16.00 -25.94
C THR A 117 -17.64 -15.18 -24.66
N LEU A 118 -18.54 -15.48 -23.73
CA LEU A 118 -18.62 -14.80 -22.43
C LEU A 118 -17.86 -15.58 -21.37
N CYS A 119 -17.32 -14.89 -20.37
CA CYS A 119 -17.02 -15.53 -19.10
C CYS A 119 -18.32 -16.09 -18.51
N PRO A 120 -18.34 -17.34 -18.01
CA PRO A 120 -19.56 -17.96 -17.49
C PRO A 120 -20.03 -17.28 -16.21
N LYS A 121 -21.33 -17.39 -15.92
CA LYS A 121 -21.85 -17.01 -14.60
C LYS A 121 -21.13 -17.82 -13.51
N SER A 122 -20.73 -17.16 -12.42
CA SER A 122 -20.04 -17.81 -11.30
C SER A 122 -20.53 -17.28 -9.96
N ASP A 123 -20.48 -18.10 -8.91
CA ASP A 123 -20.78 -17.71 -7.52
C ASP A 123 -19.52 -17.89 -6.67
N ASP A 124 -18.56 -16.97 -6.85
CA ASP A 124 -17.25 -17.01 -6.18
C ASP A 124 -17.19 -15.98 -5.05
N TYR A 125 -16.51 -16.31 -3.94
CA TYR A 125 -16.32 -15.41 -2.78
C TYR A 125 -17.63 -14.87 -2.18
N GLY A 126 -18.75 -15.59 -2.35
CA GLY A 126 -20.05 -15.15 -1.87
C GLY A 126 -20.71 -14.05 -2.71
N VAL A 127 -20.20 -13.79 -3.93
CA VAL A 127 -20.74 -12.83 -4.90
C VAL A 127 -21.19 -13.56 -6.16
N SER A 128 -22.37 -13.19 -6.68
CA SER A 128 -22.89 -13.72 -7.93
C SER A 128 -22.41 -12.87 -9.11
N TRP A 129 -21.49 -13.41 -9.90
CA TRP A 129 -20.91 -12.78 -11.08
C TRP A 129 -21.74 -13.16 -12.32
N PRO A 130 -22.40 -12.20 -13.00
CA PRO A 130 -23.17 -12.49 -14.20
C PRO A 130 -22.28 -12.89 -15.37
N ALA A 131 -22.81 -13.66 -16.31
CA ALA A 131 -22.09 -13.96 -17.55
C ALA A 131 -21.73 -12.65 -18.27
N SER A 132 -20.45 -12.48 -18.60
CA SER A 132 -19.93 -11.17 -19.00
C SER A 132 -18.92 -11.26 -20.13
N ALA A 133 -18.92 -10.25 -21.00
CA ALA A 133 -17.96 -10.15 -22.09
C ALA A 133 -16.60 -9.68 -21.58
N SER A 134 -15.55 -10.04 -22.31
CA SER A 134 -14.19 -9.53 -22.06
C SER A 134 -14.15 -8.01 -22.17
N GLY A 135 -13.47 -7.33 -21.25
CA GLY A 135 -13.35 -5.88 -21.28
C GLY A 135 -13.29 -5.22 -19.90
N PRO A 136 -14.02 -4.11 -19.68
CA PRO A 136 -14.01 -3.38 -18.41
C PRO A 136 -14.45 -4.24 -17.22
N ALA A 137 -14.11 -3.77 -16.01
CA ALA A 137 -14.51 -4.43 -14.79
C ALA A 137 -16.05 -4.54 -14.67
N VAL A 138 -16.49 -5.75 -14.35
CA VAL A 138 -17.88 -6.06 -14.00
C VAL A 138 -18.04 -5.78 -12.52
N LEU A 139 -19.04 -4.99 -12.17
CA LEU A 139 -19.37 -4.63 -10.80
C LEU A 139 -20.45 -5.55 -10.25
N ALA A 140 -20.38 -5.83 -8.96
CA ALA A 140 -21.38 -6.59 -8.21
C ALA A 140 -21.47 -6.06 -6.77
N ASP A 141 -22.57 -6.35 -6.08
CA ASP A 141 -22.69 -6.04 -4.66
C ASP A 141 -21.62 -6.81 -3.85
N CYS A 142 -21.10 -6.19 -2.81
CA CYS A 142 -20.16 -6.83 -1.89
C CYS A 142 -20.79 -8.04 -1.17
N PRO A 143 -19.98 -9.04 -0.79
CA PRO A 143 -20.44 -10.17 0.02
C PRO A 143 -20.88 -9.68 1.42
N LYS A 144 -21.72 -10.48 2.11
CA LYS A 144 -22.37 -10.23 3.42
C LYS A 144 -22.02 -8.91 4.13
N ARG A 145 -23.00 -8.02 4.34
CA ARG A 145 -22.96 -6.81 5.20
C ARG A 145 -21.76 -5.86 4.98
N GLY A 146 -20.96 -6.05 3.93
CA GLY A 146 -20.04 -5.04 3.43
C GLY A 146 -20.79 -3.98 2.61
N THR A 147 -20.32 -2.74 2.67
CA THR A 147 -20.79 -1.66 1.79
C THR A 147 -19.78 -1.39 0.68
N GLY A 148 -20.22 -0.87 -0.47
CA GLY A 148 -19.36 -0.66 -1.64
C GLY A 148 -19.71 -1.58 -2.80
N LEU A 149 -18.79 -1.75 -3.76
CA LEU A 149 -18.94 -2.70 -4.87
C LEU A 149 -17.71 -3.60 -5.00
N ALA A 150 -17.96 -4.89 -5.22
CA ALA A 150 -16.93 -5.79 -5.69
C ALA A 150 -16.76 -5.61 -7.20
N SER A 151 -15.53 -5.74 -7.70
CA SER A 151 -15.25 -5.69 -9.13
C SER A 151 -14.51 -6.93 -9.61
N ARG A 152 -14.71 -7.32 -10.87
CA ARG A 152 -14.00 -8.46 -11.47
C ARG A 152 -13.84 -8.26 -12.96
N ILE A 153 -12.67 -8.62 -13.48
CA ILE A 153 -12.36 -8.47 -14.91
C ILE A 153 -12.48 -9.82 -15.61
N CYS A 154 -13.21 -9.82 -16.73
CA CYS A 154 -13.20 -10.92 -17.69
C CYS A 154 -12.11 -10.61 -18.75
N GLU A 155 -11.07 -11.43 -18.81
CA GLU A 155 -9.92 -11.21 -19.69
C GLU A 155 -9.91 -12.20 -20.86
N GLN A 156 -9.53 -11.72 -22.05
CA GLN A 156 -9.30 -12.56 -23.21
C GLN A 156 -7.83 -13.03 -23.23
N ARG A 157 -7.53 -14.21 -22.67
CA ARG A 157 -6.15 -14.73 -22.64
C ARG A 157 -5.73 -15.46 -23.91
N ASP A 158 -6.63 -16.26 -24.48
CA ASP A 158 -6.42 -17.02 -25.72
C ASP A 158 -7.46 -16.63 -26.78
N PHE A 159 -7.19 -16.93 -28.06
CA PHE A 159 -8.16 -16.77 -29.15
C PHE A 159 -9.46 -17.56 -28.87
N GLY A 160 -10.48 -16.87 -28.34
CA GLY A 160 -11.83 -17.41 -28.13
C GLY A 160 -12.16 -17.97 -26.74
N ARG A 161 -11.22 -17.96 -25.77
CA ARG A 161 -11.49 -18.42 -24.38
C ARG A 161 -11.29 -17.29 -23.37
N PRO A 162 -12.37 -16.62 -22.96
CA PRO A 162 -12.32 -15.64 -21.89
C PRO A 162 -12.20 -16.33 -20.52
N GLU A 163 -11.46 -15.73 -19.60
CA GLU A 163 -11.27 -16.23 -18.24
C GLU A 163 -11.54 -15.11 -17.23
N TRP A 164 -12.18 -15.48 -16.12
CA TRP A 164 -12.32 -14.57 -14.99
C TRP A 164 -11.00 -14.38 -14.26
N LEU A 165 -10.57 -13.13 -14.11
CA LEU A 165 -9.50 -12.79 -13.18
C LEU A 165 -9.96 -12.89 -11.73
N VAL A 166 -9.00 -12.83 -10.80
CA VAL A 166 -9.27 -12.74 -9.37
C VAL A 166 -10.11 -11.46 -9.13
N PRO A 167 -11.23 -11.53 -8.39
CA PRO A 167 -12.01 -10.35 -8.09
C PRO A 167 -11.24 -9.37 -7.18
N ASP A 168 -11.70 -8.13 -7.15
CA ASP A 168 -11.18 -7.05 -6.33
C ASP A 168 -12.28 -6.58 -5.36
N PHE A 169 -11.98 -6.68 -4.07
CA PHE A 169 -12.84 -6.28 -2.95
C PHE A 169 -12.29 -5.05 -2.21
N SER A 170 -11.37 -4.29 -2.81
CA SER A 170 -10.77 -3.11 -2.17
C SER A 170 -11.78 -1.99 -1.85
N ASP A 171 -12.94 -1.98 -2.50
CA ASP A 171 -14.06 -1.06 -2.21
C ASP A 171 -15.11 -1.68 -1.27
N CYS A 172 -14.97 -2.94 -0.86
CA CYS A 172 -15.91 -3.61 0.03
C CYS A 172 -15.55 -3.41 1.50
N VAL A 173 -16.11 -2.37 2.12
CA VAL A 173 -15.85 -2.02 3.53
C VAL A 173 -16.74 -2.82 4.48
N PRO A 174 -16.17 -3.66 5.38
CA PRO A 174 -16.94 -4.39 6.38
C PRO A 174 -17.60 -3.47 7.42
N GLU A 175 -18.81 -3.82 7.87
CA GLU A 175 -19.57 -3.08 8.89
C GLU A 175 -18.74 -2.79 10.15
N GLU A 176 -17.96 -3.77 10.63
CA GLU A 176 -17.06 -3.62 11.79
C GLU A 176 -15.99 -2.54 11.55
N VAL A 177 -15.44 -2.44 10.35
CA VAL A 177 -14.44 -1.41 10.00
C VAL A 177 -15.10 -0.03 9.89
N ILE A 178 -16.34 0.04 9.43
CA ILE A 178 -17.14 1.29 9.42
C ILE A 178 -17.34 1.78 10.85
N GLU A 179 -17.68 0.88 11.80
CA GLU A 179 -17.84 1.22 13.21
C GLU A 179 -16.53 1.78 13.79
N ILE A 180 -15.40 1.09 13.58
CA ILE A 180 -14.08 1.55 14.06
C ILE A 180 -13.71 2.91 13.44
N THR A 181 -13.99 3.09 12.14
CA THR A 181 -13.73 4.36 11.44
C THR A 181 -14.58 5.50 12.04
N ASN A 182 -15.84 5.23 12.37
CA ASN A 182 -16.72 6.22 13.01
C ASN A 182 -16.28 6.56 14.43
N GLU A 183 -15.78 5.58 15.21
CA GLU A 183 -15.15 5.84 16.51
C GLU A 183 -13.93 6.74 16.38
N PHE A 184 -13.05 6.45 15.42
CA PHE A 184 -11.88 7.27 15.13
C PHE A 184 -12.25 8.69 14.69
N ARG A 185 -13.22 8.86 13.79
CA ARG A 185 -13.74 10.20 13.41
C ARG A 185 -14.30 10.93 14.62
N GLY A 186 -14.99 10.21 15.52
CA GLY A 186 -15.45 10.77 16.78
C GLY A 186 -14.31 11.39 17.59
N LEU A 187 -13.20 10.65 17.72
CA LEU A 187 -11.99 11.13 18.39
C LEU A 187 -11.39 12.36 17.71
N THR A 188 -11.23 12.37 16.38
CA THR A 188 -10.63 13.50 15.65
C THR A 188 -11.48 14.78 15.72
N TYR A 189 -12.80 14.64 15.87
CA TYR A 189 -13.70 15.76 16.12
C TYR A 189 -13.74 16.23 17.59
N GLY A 190 -12.97 15.61 18.48
CA GLY A 190 -12.90 15.96 19.90
C GLY A 190 -14.01 15.36 20.75
N TYR A 191 -14.83 14.44 20.21
CA TYR A 191 -15.74 13.65 21.02
C TYR A 191 -14.91 12.61 21.77
N GLN A 192 -14.52 12.92 23.01
CA GLN A 192 -13.66 12.09 23.88
C GLN A 192 -14.33 10.79 24.37
N LYS A 193 -14.95 10.03 23.47
CA LYS A 193 -15.58 8.72 23.74
C LYS A 193 -14.59 7.55 23.62
N THR A 194 -13.50 7.73 22.87
CA THR A 194 -12.45 6.72 22.63
C THR A 194 -11.07 7.40 22.65
N ASN A 195 -9.99 6.63 22.42
CA ASN A 195 -8.62 7.13 22.25
C ASN A 195 -7.89 6.31 21.16
N GLY A 196 -6.72 6.79 20.72
CA GLY A 196 -5.98 6.16 19.62
C GLY A 196 -5.62 4.68 19.90
N SER A 197 -5.23 4.36 21.13
CA SER A 197 -4.91 2.99 21.54
C SER A 197 -6.12 2.05 21.42
N ASN A 198 -7.31 2.49 21.85
CA ASN A 198 -8.54 1.70 21.75
C ASN A 198 -8.92 1.45 20.28
N VAL A 199 -8.80 2.48 19.43
CA VAL A 199 -9.04 2.33 17.98
C VAL A 199 -8.09 1.29 17.38
N LEU A 200 -6.79 1.35 17.71
CA LEU A 200 -5.80 0.38 17.24
C LEU A 200 -6.06 -1.04 17.77
N GLN A 201 -6.52 -1.19 19.02
CA GLN A 201 -6.92 -2.49 19.56
C GLN A 201 -8.14 -3.06 18.83
N SER A 202 -9.12 -2.23 18.48
CA SER A 202 -10.26 -2.66 17.66
C SER A 202 -9.81 -3.08 16.26
N CYS A 203 -8.89 -2.35 15.62
CA CYS A 203 -8.28 -2.74 14.36
C CYS A 203 -7.54 -4.08 14.47
N LEU A 204 -6.76 -4.29 15.54
CA LEU A 204 -6.05 -5.55 15.77
C LEU A 204 -7.00 -6.72 16.00
N LYS A 205 -8.10 -6.49 16.73
CA LYS A 205 -9.14 -7.50 16.92
C LYS A 205 -9.75 -7.89 15.58
N PHE A 206 -10.16 -6.91 14.77
CA PHE A 206 -10.70 -7.15 13.43
C PHE A 206 -9.72 -7.97 12.57
N ALA A 207 -8.46 -7.52 12.49
CA ALA A 207 -7.42 -8.21 11.73
C ALA A 207 -7.21 -9.65 12.20
N SER A 208 -7.13 -9.87 13.51
CA SER A 208 -6.90 -11.20 14.08
C SER A 208 -8.08 -12.15 13.85
N THR A 209 -9.31 -11.63 13.87
CA THR A 209 -10.52 -12.42 13.61
C THR A 209 -10.67 -12.78 12.13
N HIS A 210 -10.35 -11.86 11.23
CA HIS A 210 -10.57 -12.03 9.78
C HIS A 210 -9.31 -12.37 8.99
N GLY A 211 -8.15 -12.44 9.64
CA GLY A 211 -6.84 -12.57 8.99
C GLY A 211 -6.75 -13.74 8.01
N ALA A 212 -7.27 -14.90 8.38
CA ALA A 212 -7.28 -16.08 7.51
C ALA A 212 -8.32 -16.03 6.38
N THR A 213 -9.31 -15.13 6.46
CA THR A 213 -10.47 -15.06 5.56
C THR A 213 -10.57 -13.75 4.79
N PHE A 214 -9.53 -12.91 4.81
CA PHE A 214 -9.49 -11.68 4.01
C PHE A 214 -9.84 -11.98 2.55
N LEU A 215 -10.75 -11.19 2.02
CA LEU A 215 -11.07 -11.18 0.60
C LEU A 215 -9.94 -10.49 -0.19
N PRO A 216 -9.77 -10.84 -1.48
CA PRO A 216 -8.83 -10.18 -2.38
C PRO A 216 -8.86 -8.63 -2.30
N GLY A 217 -7.84 -8.01 -1.72
CA GLY A 217 -7.71 -6.55 -1.59
C GLY A 217 -8.37 -5.91 -0.35
N GLU A 218 -9.15 -6.65 0.43
CA GLU A 218 -9.87 -6.13 1.61
C GLU A 218 -8.93 -5.59 2.70
N GLY A 219 -7.73 -6.18 2.82
CA GLY A 219 -6.71 -5.74 3.78
C GLY A 219 -6.25 -4.29 3.55
N GLY A 220 -6.35 -3.78 2.31
CA GLY A 220 -6.02 -2.40 1.98
C GLY A 220 -6.88 -1.37 2.70
N ILE A 221 -8.15 -1.70 3.00
CA ILE A 221 -9.08 -0.83 3.72
C ILE A 221 -8.58 -0.61 5.16
N LEU A 222 -8.11 -1.69 5.78
CA LEU A 222 -7.52 -1.62 7.12
C LEU A 222 -6.22 -0.81 7.11
N LEU A 223 -5.34 -1.00 6.11
CA LEU A 223 -4.11 -0.21 5.98
C LEU A 223 -4.39 1.29 5.85
N ALA A 224 -5.39 1.68 5.06
CA ALA A 224 -5.78 3.09 4.92
C ALA A 224 -6.21 3.69 6.27
N LEU A 225 -7.04 2.99 7.04
CA LEU A 225 -7.44 3.43 8.38
C LEU A 225 -6.23 3.51 9.34
N LEU A 226 -5.33 2.53 9.31
CA LEU A 226 -4.13 2.55 10.16
C LEU A 226 -3.23 3.74 9.84
N GLN A 227 -3.10 4.13 8.57
CA GLN A 227 -2.34 5.31 8.17
C GLN A 227 -2.94 6.60 8.77
N GLU A 228 -4.26 6.74 8.74
CA GLU A 228 -4.93 7.90 9.34
C GLU A 228 -4.75 7.92 10.87
N VAL A 229 -4.93 6.76 11.53
CA VAL A 229 -4.77 6.63 12.98
C VAL A 229 -3.32 6.90 13.40
N PHE A 230 -2.35 6.35 12.68
CA PHE A 230 -0.93 6.57 12.93
C PHE A 230 -0.57 8.06 12.82
N SER A 231 -0.99 8.72 11.74
CA SER A 231 -0.73 10.16 11.53
C SER A 231 -1.37 11.02 12.63
N TYR A 232 -2.56 10.63 13.11
CA TYR A 232 -3.21 11.32 14.22
C TYR A 232 -2.43 11.16 15.54
N ILE A 233 -1.97 9.95 15.87
CA ILE A 233 -1.20 9.68 17.09
C ILE A 233 0.18 10.34 17.02
N GLU A 234 0.80 10.39 15.85
CA GLU A 234 2.05 11.12 15.64
C GLU A 234 1.87 12.62 15.93
N ALA A 235 0.75 13.22 15.48
CA ALA A 235 0.48 14.64 15.66
C ALA A 235 0.00 15.01 17.08
N THR A 236 -0.74 14.13 17.76
CA THR A 236 -1.46 14.46 19.01
C THR A 236 -1.06 13.64 20.23
N GLY A 237 -0.50 12.46 20.00
CA GLY A 237 -0.15 11.51 21.05
C GLY A 237 1.14 11.88 21.76
N THR A 238 1.27 11.40 23.00
CA THR A 238 2.53 11.41 23.70
C THR A 238 3.51 10.45 23.07
N ARG A 239 4.79 10.68 23.36
CA ARG A 239 5.90 9.84 22.95
C ARG A 239 5.70 8.35 23.26
N HIS A 240 5.16 8.02 24.43
CA HIS A 240 4.86 6.65 24.83
C HIS A 240 3.67 6.04 24.07
N GLU A 241 2.65 6.85 23.74
CA GLU A 241 1.52 6.40 22.93
C GLU A 241 1.95 6.10 21.48
N GLN A 242 2.92 6.85 20.94
CA GLN A 242 3.49 6.59 19.62
C GLN A 242 4.24 5.25 19.56
N GLU A 243 4.98 4.87 20.61
CA GLU A 243 5.63 3.54 20.72
C GLU A 243 4.61 2.41 20.71
N ILE A 244 3.61 2.50 21.61
CA ILE A 244 2.57 1.48 21.73
C ILE A 244 1.80 1.35 20.41
N ALA A 245 1.48 2.49 19.77
CA ALA A 245 0.81 2.50 18.49
C ALA A 245 1.65 1.80 17.41
N SER A 246 2.95 2.06 17.37
CA SER A 246 3.88 1.45 16.42
C SER A 246 3.95 -0.07 16.58
N ASP A 247 4.05 -0.58 17.81
CA ASP A 247 4.03 -2.03 18.07
C ASP A 247 2.71 -2.68 17.62
N ILE A 248 1.57 -2.07 17.94
CA ILE A 248 0.26 -2.59 17.54
C ILE A 248 0.13 -2.58 16.01
N ILE A 249 0.54 -1.50 15.33
CA ILE A 249 0.49 -1.40 13.86
C ILE A 249 1.35 -2.49 13.21
N LEU A 250 2.58 -2.70 13.67
CA LEU A 250 3.46 -3.74 13.13
C LEU A 250 2.82 -5.14 13.28
N ARG A 251 2.14 -5.41 14.40
CA ARG A 251 1.39 -6.65 14.61
C ARG A 251 0.19 -6.79 13.67
N ILE A 252 -0.53 -5.70 13.41
CA ILE A 252 -1.66 -5.73 12.46
C ILE A 252 -1.16 -6.00 11.04
N VAL A 253 -0.09 -5.30 10.63
CA VAL A 253 0.53 -5.51 9.31
C VAL A 253 1.03 -6.95 9.18
N ASP A 254 1.61 -7.54 10.23
CA ASP A 254 2.00 -8.95 10.21
C ASP A 254 0.80 -9.87 9.89
N VAL A 255 -0.36 -9.64 10.51
CA VAL A 255 -1.57 -10.43 10.24
C VAL A 255 -2.05 -10.24 8.80
N VAL A 256 -2.04 -9.02 8.28
CA VAL A 256 -2.41 -8.72 6.89
C VAL A 256 -1.49 -9.48 5.92
N MET A 257 -0.18 -9.48 6.17
CA MET A 257 0.81 -10.16 5.30
C MET A 257 0.75 -11.69 5.34
N GLN A 258 0.19 -12.29 6.40
CA GLN A 258 0.06 -13.75 6.50
C GLN A 258 -0.94 -14.32 5.48
N ASN A 259 -1.89 -13.51 4.99
CA ASN A 259 -2.85 -13.91 3.97
C ASN A 259 -2.49 -13.33 2.60
N LYS A 260 -2.17 -14.19 1.64
CA LYS A 260 -1.75 -13.79 0.27
C LYS A 260 -2.83 -13.06 -0.54
N ALA A 261 -4.10 -13.15 -0.14
CA ALA A 261 -5.19 -12.44 -0.80
C ALA A 261 -5.46 -11.06 -0.18
N SER A 262 -4.90 -10.73 0.99
CA SER A 262 -5.27 -9.52 1.71
C SER A 262 -5.03 -8.23 0.91
N LEU A 263 -4.00 -8.22 0.06
CA LEU A 263 -3.64 -7.10 -0.81
C LEU A 263 -3.65 -7.55 -2.27
N ASN A 264 -4.06 -6.67 -3.17
CA ASN A 264 -4.15 -6.97 -4.60
C ASN A 264 -3.70 -5.82 -5.53
N SER A 265 -3.24 -4.70 -4.98
CA SER A 265 -2.76 -3.56 -5.76
C SER A 265 -1.40 -3.04 -5.30
N GLN A 266 -0.64 -2.45 -6.22
CA GLN A 266 0.65 -1.83 -5.92
C GLN A 266 0.53 -0.68 -4.91
N GLN A 267 -0.58 0.08 -4.96
CA GLN A 267 -0.83 1.17 -4.02
C GLN A 267 -0.94 0.66 -2.57
N GLN A 268 -1.64 -0.46 -2.35
CA GLN A 268 -1.76 -1.06 -1.02
C GLN A 268 -0.41 -1.57 -0.51
N ILE A 269 0.41 -2.15 -1.38
CA ILE A 269 1.74 -2.67 -1.03
C ILE A 269 2.70 -1.52 -0.67
N LYS A 270 2.59 -0.38 -1.36
CA LYS A 270 3.30 0.84 -1.01
C LYS A 270 2.86 1.35 0.36
N GLN A 271 1.55 1.49 0.59
CA GLN A 271 1.02 1.93 1.89
C GLN A 271 1.46 1.02 3.04
N LEU A 272 1.49 -0.30 2.82
CA LEU A 272 2.00 -1.24 3.80
C LEU A 272 3.45 -0.96 4.17
N GLN A 273 4.32 -0.76 3.17
CA GLN A 273 5.74 -0.50 3.41
C GLN A 273 5.97 0.85 4.09
N ASP A 274 5.28 1.90 3.65
CA ASP A 274 5.31 3.23 4.27
C ASP A 274 4.92 3.13 5.77
N LEU A 275 3.87 2.37 6.09
CA LEU A 275 3.43 2.11 7.48
C LEU A 275 4.47 1.35 8.30
N VAL A 276 5.02 0.25 7.77
CA VAL A 276 6.04 -0.55 8.47
C VAL A 276 7.28 0.30 8.73
N GLN A 277 7.70 1.05 7.73
CA GLN A 277 8.85 1.93 7.78
C GLN A 277 8.67 3.05 8.81
N ALA A 278 7.52 3.71 8.82
CA ALA A 278 7.22 4.77 9.78
C ALA A 278 7.06 4.24 11.21
N ALA A 279 6.37 3.11 11.40
CA ALA A 279 6.22 2.48 12.70
C ALA A 279 7.56 1.96 13.27
N ALA A 280 8.40 1.37 12.42
CA ALA A 280 9.75 0.92 12.80
C ALA A 280 10.62 2.08 13.31
N LEU A 281 10.53 3.23 12.64
CA LEU A 281 11.29 4.41 13.01
C LEU A 281 10.81 5.00 14.34
N ASN A 282 9.49 5.13 14.52
CA ASN A 282 8.89 5.63 15.75
C ASN A 282 9.14 4.73 16.96
N HIS A 283 9.36 3.42 16.76
CA HIS A 283 9.80 2.55 17.84
C HIS A 283 11.17 3.01 18.41
N GLU A 284 12.10 3.40 17.54
CA GLU A 284 13.52 3.55 17.90
C GLU A 284 13.97 4.97 18.21
N THR A 285 13.42 5.96 17.51
CA THR A 285 13.59 7.38 17.90
C THR A 285 13.10 7.61 19.33
N THR A 286 12.27 6.71 19.83
CA THR A 286 11.69 6.77 21.17
C THR A 286 12.56 6.14 22.27
N MET A 287 13.45 5.23 21.91
CA MET A 287 14.52 4.75 22.78
C MET A 287 15.74 5.69 22.79
N ALA A 288 15.96 6.45 21.71
CA ALA A 288 17.19 7.23 21.49
C ALA A 288 17.18 8.68 22.03
N ALA A 289 16.05 9.28 22.41
CA ALA A 289 16.10 10.63 23.01
C ALA A 289 16.68 10.57 24.43
N PRO A 290 17.58 11.51 24.79
CA PRO A 290 18.21 11.51 26.10
C PRO A 290 17.14 11.63 27.18
N ILE A 291 17.11 10.66 28.08
CA ILE A 291 16.33 10.72 29.32
C ILE A 291 16.86 11.93 30.11
N SER A 292 16.22 13.09 29.93
CA SER A 292 16.36 14.21 30.84
C SER A 292 15.63 13.85 32.13
N SER A 293 16.41 13.45 33.13
CA SER A 293 16.12 13.42 34.57
C SER A 293 15.02 12.51 35.12
N SER A 294 15.43 11.83 36.21
CA SER A 294 14.67 11.25 37.33
C SER A 294 13.93 9.92 37.14
N SER A 295 14.65 8.82 37.37
CA SER A 295 14.28 7.84 38.41
C SER A 295 15.42 6.84 38.65
N SER A 296 16.22 7.11 39.67
CA SER A 296 17.22 6.18 40.20
C SER A 296 16.57 5.25 41.22
N ALA A 297 16.36 3.98 40.86
CA ALA A 297 16.25 2.84 41.77
C ALA A 297 16.30 1.57 40.92
N ALA A 298 17.10 0.55 41.15
CA ALA A 298 18.12 0.22 42.12
C ALA A 298 18.91 -0.94 41.49
N LEU A 299 20.21 -1.05 41.75
CA LEU A 299 21.01 -2.28 41.94
C LEU A 299 22.52 -1.98 41.80
N GLY A 300 23.22 -2.05 42.94
CA GLY A 300 24.60 -2.57 43.10
C GLY A 300 25.80 -1.83 42.47
N PRO A 301 26.86 -1.48 43.24
CA PRO A 301 28.04 -0.82 42.70
C PRO A 301 29.04 -1.83 42.11
N VAL A 302 29.51 -1.59 40.88
CA VAL A 302 30.80 -2.11 40.41
C VAL A 302 31.65 -0.92 39.98
N SER A 303 32.69 -0.68 40.76
CA SER A 303 33.71 0.35 40.57
C SER A 303 34.70 -0.05 39.47
N GLY A 304 34.82 0.78 38.43
CA GLY A 304 35.91 0.76 37.45
C GLY A 304 35.99 2.11 36.71
N PRO A 305 37.17 2.73 36.53
CA PRO A 305 37.28 4.07 35.97
C PRO A 305 37.42 4.04 34.44
N GLY A 306 36.59 4.81 33.74
CA GLY A 306 36.86 5.27 32.37
C GLY A 306 35.87 4.80 31.30
N GLY A 307 35.06 5.74 30.81
CA GLY A 307 34.24 5.58 29.61
C GLY A 307 32.73 5.73 29.85
N LYS A 308 32.20 6.95 29.70
CA LYS A 308 30.75 7.13 29.47
C LYS A 308 30.43 6.60 28.07
N HIS A 309 30.18 5.30 27.95
CA HIS A 309 29.65 4.73 26.73
C HIS A 309 28.17 5.07 26.64
N ALA A 310 27.77 5.82 25.61
CA ALA A 310 26.37 5.94 25.23
C ALA A 310 25.82 4.52 24.98
N ALA A 311 24.70 4.18 25.60
CA ALA A 311 24.06 2.87 25.47
C ALA A 311 23.84 2.54 23.97
N SER A 312 24.22 1.34 23.54
CA SER A 312 23.78 0.79 22.26
C SER A 312 22.31 0.45 22.40
N THR A 313 21.44 1.14 21.69
CA THR A 313 20.06 0.70 21.49
C THR A 313 20.00 0.03 20.13
N THR A 314 20.07 -1.30 20.14
CA THR A 314 19.76 -2.15 19.00
C THR A 314 18.40 -2.74 19.28
N ALA A 315 17.46 -2.62 18.36
CA ALA A 315 16.15 -3.24 18.48
C ALA A 315 15.89 -4.20 17.34
N THR A 316 15.27 -5.32 17.70
CA THR A 316 14.95 -6.40 16.78
C THR A 316 13.51 -6.82 17.03
N HIS A 317 12.70 -6.81 15.98
CA HIS A 317 11.34 -7.32 16.03
C HIS A 317 11.21 -8.45 15.02
N GLN A 318 11.07 -9.67 15.53
CA GLN A 318 10.77 -10.85 14.72
C GLN A 318 9.26 -11.05 14.70
N LEU A 319 8.65 -10.85 13.54
CA LEU A 319 7.25 -11.18 13.28
C LEU A 319 7.18 -12.38 12.32
N ASN A 320 5.98 -12.89 12.06
CA ASN A 320 5.83 -14.09 11.21
C ASN A 320 6.13 -13.79 9.74
N SER A 321 5.83 -12.57 9.30
CA SER A 321 5.86 -12.16 7.90
C SER A 321 7.03 -11.26 7.55
N PHE A 322 7.67 -10.65 8.54
CA PHE A 322 8.86 -9.84 8.33
C PHE A 322 9.72 -9.76 9.59
N TYR A 323 10.99 -9.44 9.38
CA TYR A 323 11.97 -9.14 10.42
C TYR A 323 12.37 -7.68 10.32
N LEU A 324 12.44 -7.02 11.47
CA LEU A 324 12.91 -5.64 11.60
C LEU A 324 14.16 -5.61 12.47
N TYR A 325 15.18 -4.92 11.99
CA TYR A 325 16.40 -4.60 12.72
C TYR A 325 16.66 -3.11 12.63
N THR A 326 16.93 -2.46 13.76
CA THR A 326 17.32 -1.06 13.78
C THR A 326 18.49 -0.82 14.73
N GLU A 327 19.44 0.02 14.31
CA GLU A 327 20.61 0.38 15.10
C GLU A 327 21.01 1.85 14.90
N THR A 328 21.48 2.50 15.96
CA THR A 328 22.12 3.82 15.90
C THR A 328 23.55 3.74 15.37
N VAL A 329 23.90 4.54 14.37
CA VAL A 329 25.28 4.67 13.88
C VAL A 329 26.09 5.51 14.87
N LYS A 330 27.04 4.85 15.56
CA LYS A 330 27.85 5.49 16.62
C LYS A 330 29.09 6.23 16.14
N GLY A 331 29.56 5.93 14.93
CA GLY A 331 30.80 6.48 14.38
C GLY A 331 31.21 5.80 13.07
N LEU A 332 32.23 6.35 12.41
CA LEU A 332 32.73 5.86 11.13
C LEU A 332 34.17 5.32 11.23
N PRO A 333 34.52 4.22 10.54
CA PRO A 333 33.65 3.44 9.66
C PRO A 333 32.58 2.66 10.45
N PHE A 334 31.42 2.47 9.83
CA PHE A 334 30.32 1.68 10.39
C PHE A 334 30.16 0.41 9.56
N ASN A 335 30.01 -0.72 10.25
CA ASN A 335 29.82 -2.03 9.62
C ASN A 335 28.67 -2.76 10.32
N LEU A 336 27.69 -3.23 9.55
CA LEU A 336 26.59 -4.05 10.03
C LEU A 336 26.56 -5.35 9.23
N GLN A 337 26.40 -6.47 9.93
CA GLN A 337 26.27 -7.79 9.33
C GLN A 337 25.07 -8.50 9.94
N ILE A 338 24.15 -8.96 9.09
CA ILE A 338 22.98 -9.72 9.48
C ILE A 338 22.95 -11.00 8.64
N TYR A 339 22.81 -12.15 9.30
CA TYR A 339 22.85 -13.47 8.64
C TYR A 339 21.93 -14.47 9.34
N GLY A 340 21.63 -15.57 8.65
CA GLY A 340 20.92 -16.73 9.20
C GLY A 340 19.40 -16.60 9.16
N ASP A 341 18.74 -17.21 10.15
CA ASP A 341 17.27 -17.31 10.20
C ASP A 341 16.58 -15.93 10.26
N GLN A 342 17.28 -14.90 10.75
CA GLN A 342 16.80 -13.52 10.83
C GLN A 342 16.51 -12.90 9.46
N LEU A 343 17.21 -13.34 8.41
CA LEU A 343 16.99 -12.91 7.02
C LEU A 343 16.45 -14.03 6.15
N TYR A 344 15.85 -15.06 6.74
CA TYR A 344 15.30 -16.19 5.99
C TYR A 344 16.33 -16.81 5.01
N SER A 345 17.56 -17.01 5.50
CA SER A 345 18.72 -17.56 4.78
C SER A 345 19.45 -16.59 3.84
N ASP A 346 18.95 -15.37 3.63
CA ASP A 346 19.70 -14.31 2.95
C ASP A 346 20.78 -13.71 3.88
N GLN A 347 21.72 -12.95 3.32
CA GLN A 347 22.76 -12.27 4.09
C GLN A 347 22.85 -10.80 3.69
N LEU A 348 23.09 -9.93 4.66
CA LEU A 348 23.22 -8.50 4.44
C LEU A 348 24.45 -7.97 5.15
N TYR A 349 25.22 -7.20 4.41
CA TYR A 349 26.40 -6.48 4.86
C TYR A 349 26.22 -5.00 4.50
N MET A 350 26.40 -4.11 5.46
CA MET A 350 26.43 -2.67 5.20
C MET A 350 27.76 -2.11 5.63
N GLU A 351 28.34 -1.28 4.78
CA GLU A 351 29.57 -0.56 5.04
C GLU A 351 29.35 0.92 4.80
N MET A 352 29.74 1.75 5.77
CA MET A 352 29.85 3.19 5.63
C MET A 352 31.27 3.62 5.90
N ASP A 353 31.91 4.16 4.88
CA ASP A 353 33.29 4.59 4.94
C ASP A 353 33.45 5.96 5.60
N ARG A 354 34.69 6.27 5.97
CA ARG A 354 35.06 7.61 6.44
C ARG A 354 35.06 8.60 5.27
N SER A 355 33.93 9.27 5.07
CA SER A 355 33.84 10.47 4.21
C SER A 355 33.63 11.72 5.06
N ALA A 356 34.16 12.86 4.60
CA ALA A 356 33.99 14.14 5.30
C ALA A 356 32.50 14.49 5.49
N SER A 357 31.68 14.26 4.45
CA SER A 357 30.23 14.49 4.49
C SER A 357 29.52 13.63 5.52
N LEU A 358 29.84 12.33 5.64
CA LEU A 358 29.20 11.46 6.63
C LEU A 358 29.69 11.74 8.05
N GLN A 359 30.96 12.15 8.22
CA GLN A 359 31.49 12.54 9.53
C GLN A 359 30.74 13.74 10.12
N ASP A 360 30.49 14.77 9.31
CA ASP A 360 29.72 15.94 9.75
C ASP A 360 28.28 15.59 10.13
N ILE A 361 27.64 14.70 9.35
CA ILE A 361 26.27 14.24 9.62
C ILE A 361 26.20 13.44 10.92
N VAL A 362 27.07 12.45 11.10
CA VAL A 362 27.11 11.62 12.32
C VAL A 362 27.51 12.45 13.55
N ALA A 363 28.35 13.47 13.39
CA ALA A 363 28.74 14.36 14.50
C ALA A 363 27.59 15.27 14.97
N ASN A 364 26.77 15.76 14.04
CA ASN A 364 25.76 16.79 14.30
C ASN A 364 24.35 16.23 14.63
N GLY A 365 24.10 14.94 14.45
CA GLY A 365 22.81 14.32 14.74
C GLY A 365 22.90 12.89 15.22
N THR A 366 21.76 12.21 15.20
CA THR A 366 21.66 10.76 15.39
C THR A 366 21.29 10.15 14.05
N VAL A 367 22.09 9.20 13.59
CA VAL A 367 21.80 8.45 12.37
C VAL A 367 21.31 7.06 12.76
N LEU A 368 20.17 6.65 12.21
CA LEU A 368 19.56 5.34 12.44
C LEU A 368 19.59 4.53 11.14
N VAL A 369 20.03 3.29 11.23
CA VAL A 369 19.93 2.29 10.16
C VAL A 369 18.78 1.38 10.50
N THR A 370 17.82 1.25 9.59
CA THR A 370 16.71 0.30 9.69
C THR A 370 16.77 -0.68 8.54
N VAL A 371 16.69 -1.97 8.84
CA VAL A 371 16.62 -3.08 7.88
C VAL A 371 15.31 -3.83 8.09
N ILE A 372 14.56 -4.04 7.01
CA ILE A 372 13.32 -4.80 7.00
C ILE A 372 13.47 -5.94 5.99
N SER A 373 13.34 -7.18 6.45
CA SER A 373 13.33 -8.36 5.58
C SER A 373 11.94 -8.96 5.53
N TYR A 374 11.34 -8.99 4.35
CA TYR A 374 9.98 -9.50 4.18
C TYR A 374 10.00 -10.96 3.71
N LYS A 375 9.26 -11.81 4.42
CA LYS A 375 9.18 -13.24 4.12
C LYS A 375 8.48 -13.54 2.79
N ASN A 376 7.35 -12.89 2.53
CA ASN A 376 6.43 -13.22 1.42
C ASN A 376 5.86 -11.98 0.70
N LEU A 377 6.53 -10.82 0.75
CA LEU A 377 6.04 -9.60 0.10
C LEU A 377 5.88 -9.77 -1.41
N THR A 378 6.73 -10.59 -2.04
CA THR A 378 6.65 -10.95 -3.47
C THR A 378 5.34 -11.60 -3.87
N SER A 379 4.61 -12.23 -2.94
CA SER A 379 3.33 -12.87 -3.25
C SER A 379 2.19 -11.90 -3.57
N PHE A 380 2.35 -10.64 -3.15
CA PHE A 380 1.41 -9.55 -3.44
C PHE A 380 1.77 -8.78 -4.71
N LEU A 381 3.01 -8.93 -5.20
CA LEU A 381 3.51 -8.22 -6.36
C LEU A 381 3.10 -8.87 -7.68
N PRO A 382 3.07 -8.11 -8.79
CA PRO A 382 2.94 -8.68 -10.13
C PRO A 382 3.97 -9.79 -10.35
N ARG A 383 3.52 -10.90 -10.94
CA ARG A 383 4.42 -12.01 -11.33
C ARG A 383 5.33 -11.61 -12.48
N PHE A 384 4.83 -10.77 -13.38
CA PHE A 384 5.55 -10.27 -14.53
C PHE A 384 5.49 -8.76 -14.53
N TYR A 385 6.63 -8.15 -14.85
CA TYR A 385 6.73 -6.73 -15.08
C TYR A 385 7.19 -6.49 -16.51
N PHE A 386 6.60 -5.47 -17.12
CA PHE A 386 6.95 -4.99 -18.45
C PHE A 386 7.59 -3.62 -18.28
N ALA A 387 8.91 -3.55 -18.42
CA ALA A 387 9.67 -2.33 -18.22
C ALA A 387 10.43 -1.96 -19.49
N LYS A 388 10.62 -0.66 -19.73
CA LYS A 388 11.61 -0.21 -20.71
C LYS A 388 12.93 0.03 -20.02
N ASN A 389 14.02 -0.50 -20.57
CA ASN A 389 15.35 -0.13 -20.08
C ASN A 389 15.70 1.32 -20.44
N SER A 390 16.87 1.75 -19.98
CA SER A 390 17.48 3.05 -20.27
C SER A 390 17.67 3.33 -21.77
N PHE A 391 17.53 2.32 -22.63
CA PHE A 391 17.63 2.39 -24.09
C PHE A 391 16.28 2.26 -24.81
N GLY A 392 15.17 2.17 -24.07
CA GLY A 392 13.81 2.08 -24.60
C GLY A 392 13.37 0.69 -25.09
N THR A 393 14.14 -0.37 -24.83
CA THR A 393 13.74 -1.75 -25.16
C THR A 393 12.91 -2.36 -24.04
N ASP A 394 11.83 -3.06 -24.40
CA ASP A 394 10.99 -3.78 -23.45
C ASP A 394 11.76 -4.96 -22.84
N ILE A 395 11.71 -5.07 -21.52
CA ILE A 395 12.28 -6.13 -20.71
C ILE A 395 11.16 -6.72 -19.88
N ASP A 396 11.07 -8.05 -19.95
CA ASP A 396 10.26 -8.85 -19.05
C ASP A 396 11.13 -9.32 -17.90
N TYR A 397 10.67 -9.11 -16.66
CA TYR A 397 11.30 -9.70 -15.49
C TYR A 397 10.31 -10.21 -14.45
N ILE A 398 10.77 -11.19 -13.68
CA ILE A 398 10.02 -11.90 -12.63
C ILE A 398 10.83 -11.81 -11.33
N PRO A 399 10.23 -11.46 -10.17
CA PRO A 399 10.90 -11.54 -8.87
C PRO A 399 11.35 -12.97 -8.54
N ALA A 400 12.59 -13.11 -8.09
CA ALA A 400 13.28 -14.38 -7.90
C ALA A 400 13.74 -14.63 -6.47
N SER A 401 13.75 -13.60 -5.62
CA SER A 401 14.15 -13.67 -4.22
C SER A 401 13.08 -13.02 -3.33
N LYS A 402 13.32 -13.08 -2.02
CA LYS A 402 12.63 -12.23 -1.04
C LYS A 402 12.99 -10.76 -1.23
N ILE A 403 12.25 -9.89 -0.56
CA ILE A 403 12.45 -8.45 -0.59
C ILE A 403 13.07 -8.01 0.72
N ILE A 404 14.17 -7.26 0.62
CA ILE A 404 14.83 -6.61 1.75
C ILE A 404 14.79 -5.11 1.49
N SER A 405 14.50 -4.32 2.52
CA SER A 405 14.62 -2.87 2.48
C SER A 405 15.60 -2.40 3.53
N SER A 406 16.38 -1.38 3.20
CA SER A 406 17.21 -0.67 4.16
C SER A 406 17.04 0.83 4.03
N TRP A 407 17.08 1.52 5.16
CA TRP A 407 16.88 2.96 5.22
C TRP A 407 17.83 3.57 6.22
N LEU A 408 18.43 4.70 5.82
CA LEU A 408 19.26 5.53 6.67
C LEU A 408 18.49 6.79 7.04
N TYR A 409 18.19 6.98 8.33
CA TYR A 409 17.50 8.18 8.81
C TYR A 409 18.45 9.09 9.56
N TYR A 410 18.25 10.39 9.38
CA TYR A 410 18.91 11.42 10.15
C TYR A 410 17.91 12.14 11.05
N ALA A 411 18.17 12.12 12.36
CA ALA A 411 17.44 12.91 13.35
C ALA A 411 18.35 14.03 13.86
N ASN A 412 17.99 15.28 13.55
CA ASN A 412 18.71 16.46 14.03
C ASN A 412 18.42 16.70 15.52
N ARG A 413 19.44 17.06 16.31
CA ARG A 413 19.32 17.34 17.75
C ARG A 413 18.42 18.53 18.08
N THR A 414 18.11 19.38 17.11
CA THR A 414 17.24 20.56 17.28
C THR A 414 15.75 20.27 17.06
N GLY A 415 15.37 19.04 16.70
CA GLY A 415 13.97 18.57 16.67
C GLY A 415 13.08 19.23 15.61
N SER A 416 13.64 19.95 14.64
CA SER A 416 12.87 20.80 13.71
C SER A 416 12.71 20.27 12.29
N GLU A 417 13.41 19.20 11.90
CA GLU A 417 13.34 18.66 10.54
C GLU A 417 13.05 17.16 10.56
N ALA A 418 12.02 16.78 9.80
CA ALA A 418 11.47 15.43 9.71
C ALA A 418 12.55 14.39 9.40
N ASN A 419 12.34 13.17 9.91
CA ASN A 419 13.19 12.02 9.62
C ASN A 419 13.16 11.72 8.10
N GLN A 420 14.09 12.30 7.35
CA GLN A 420 14.21 12.05 5.90
C GLN A 420 15.28 10.97 5.64
N PRO A 421 15.05 10.08 4.65
CA PRO A 421 16.07 9.17 4.18
C PRO A 421 17.30 9.93 3.69
N LEU A 422 18.48 9.58 4.19
CA LEU A 422 19.74 10.16 3.74
C LEU A 422 20.22 9.44 2.47
N HIS A 423 20.37 10.20 1.39
CA HIS A 423 20.99 9.70 0.17
C HIS A 423 22.51 9.86 0.23
N VAL A 424 23.22 8.74 0.09
CA VAL A 424 24.68 8.66 0.17
C VAL A 424 25.21 8.04 -1.13
N PRO A 425 26.30 8.55 -1.73
CA PRO A 425 26.92 7.94 -2.90
C PRO A 425 27.37 6.49 -2.63
N LEU A 426 27.29 5.63 -3.64
CA LEU A 426 27.63 4.20 -3.54
C LEU A 426 29.07 3.98 -3.06
N GLU A 427 30.00 4.85 -3.45
CA GLU A 427 31.42 4.76 -3.06
C GLU A 427 31.66 5.13 -1.60
N ALA A 428 30.75 5.87 -0.97
CA ALA A 428 30.87 6.32 0.41
C ALA A 428 30.09 5.42 1.39
N ALA A 429 28.99 4.83 0.93
CA ALA A 429 28.25 3.82 1.67
C ALA A 429 27.44 2.94 0.71
N HIS A 430 27.47 1.63 0.95
CA HIS A 430 26.72 0.67 0.15
C HIS A 430 26.17 -0.45 1.03
N VAL A 431 25.13 -1.09 0.52
CA VAL A 431 24.64 -2.36 1.05
C VAL A 431 25.00 -3.46 0.08
N GLU A 432 25.55 -4.53 0.62
CA GLU A 432 25.81 -5.78 -0.07
C GLU A 432 24.83 -6.83 0.46
N ILE A 433 24.08 -7.47 -0.45
CA ILE A 433 23.08 -8.45 -0.11
C ILE A 433 23.35 -9.72 -0.91
N ILE A 434 23.45 -10.86 -0.22
CA ILE A 434 23.53 -12.18 -0.83
C ILE A 434 22.16 -12.81 -0.75
N PHE A 435 21.48 -12.87 -1.89
CA PHE A 435 20.16 -13.44 -2.03
C PHE A 435 20.23 -14.89 -2.47
N GLN A 436 19.42 -15.73 -1.82
CA GLN A 436 19.11 -17.06 -2.31
C GLN A 436 17.82 -17.02 -3.15
N HIS A 437 17.89 -17.54 -4.37
CA HIS A 437 16.74 -17.54 -5.27
C HIS A 437 15.70 -18.57 -4.84
N GLU A 438 14.43 -18.17 -4.87
CA GLU A 438 13.28 -19.07 -4.77
C GLU A 438 13.06 -19.83 -6.10
N ASN A 439 13.39 -19.18 -7.23
CA ASN A 439 13.28 -19.74 -8.57
C ASN A 439 14.67 -19.81 -9.22
N SER A 440 15.08 -21.00 -9.67
CA SER A 440 16.36 -21.16 -10.35
C SER A 440 16.36 -20.47 -11.72
N PRO A 441 17.43 -19.75 -12.08
CA PRO A 441 17.61 -19.24 -13.43
C PRO A 441 17.71 -20.38 -14.44
N THR A 442 17.36 -20.09 -15.68
CA THR A 442 17.48 -21.02 -16.81
C THR A 442 18.43 -20.44 -17.84
N THR A 443 18.70 -21.15 -18.93
CA THR A 443 19.56 -20.66 -20.03
C THR A 443 19.03 -19.37 -20.69
N GLU A 444 17.72 -19.11 -20.59
CA GLU A 444 17.05 -17.89 -21.07
C GLU A 444 16.84 -16.84 -19.95
N TRP A 445 16.79 -17.35 -18.72
CA TRP A 445 16.71 -16.73 -17.38
C TRP A 445 17.98 -16.13 -16.79
N ILE A 446 18.32 -14.84 -16.93
CA ILE A 446 19.47 -14.28 -16.19
C ILE A 446 19.06 -13.53 -14.91
N PRO A 447 19.72 -13.76 -13.77
CA PRO A 447 19.46 -13.00 -12.54
C PRO A 447 20.09 -11.59 -12.63
N LEU A 448 19.36 -10.59 -12.12
CA LEU A 448 19.73 -9.18 -12.04
C LEU A 448 19.27 -8.60 -10.70
N CYS A 449 20.07 -7.72 -10.12
CA CYS A 449 19.68 -6.97 -8.92
C CYS A 449 18.72 -5.84 -9.28
N GLY A 450 17.55 -5.83 -8.66
CA GLY A 450 16.55 -4.76 -8.75
C GLY A 450 16.60 -3.85 -7.53
N TYR A 451 16.49 -2.55 -7.77
CA TYR A 451 16.48 -1.51 -6.75
C TYR A 451 15.30 -0.55 -6.93
N ASP A 452 14.68 -0.16 -5.82
CA ASP A 452 13.69 0.92 -5.76
C ASP A 452 14.01 1.87 -4.60
N SER A 453 14.29 3.14 -4.94
CA SER A 453 14.63 4.21 -3.98
C SER A 453 13.46 4.69 -3.12
N LYS A 454 12.21 4.38 -3.49
CA LYS A 454 11.01 4.90 -2.82
C LYS A 454 10.06 3.80 -2.34
N ALA A 455 10.44 2.53 -2.49
CA ALA A 455 9.51 1.39 -2.32
C ALA A 455 8.18 1.63 -3.06
N THR A 456 8.23 2.33 -4.19
CA THR A 456 7.05 2.77 -4.94
C THR A 456 6.45 1.67 -5.80
N PHE A 457 7.28 0.69 -6.22
CA PHE A 457 6.93 -0.36 -7.18
C PHE A 457 6.17 0.17 -8.41
N GLU A 458 6.39 1.46 -8.74
CA GLU A 458 6.13 2.04 -10.06
C GLU A 458 6.79 1.10 -11.09
N PRO A 459 6.27 0.98 -12.32
CA PRO A 459 6.36 -0.24 -13.14
C PRO A 459 7.77 -0.71 -13.55
N THR A 460 8.84 -0.12 -13.05
CA THR A 460 10.22 -0.44 -13.39
C THR A 460 11.12 -0.50 -12.15
N TRP A 461 11.63 -1.68 -11.82
CA TRP A 461 12.78 -1.82 -10.93
C TRP A 461 14.03 -1.28 -11.63
N ARG A 462 14.88 -0.56 -10.89
CA ARG A 462 16.14 -0.05 -11.43
C ARG A 462 17.23 -1.11 -11.30
N THR A 463 17.67 -1.66 -12.42
CA THR A 463 18.74 -2.66 -12.46
C THR A 463 20.11 -2.06 -12.73
N ASP A 464 20.18 -0.77 -13.09
CA ASP A 464 21.38 -0.03 -13.44
C ASP A 464 22.09 0.62 -12.25
N LEU A 465 21.40 0.71 -11.11
CA LEU A 465 21.93 1.32 -9.88
C LEU A 465 22.61 0.31 -8.95
N CYS A 466 22.50 -0.99 -9.24
CA CYS A 466 23.15 -2.05 -8.49
C CYS A 466 24.14 -2.82 -9.35
N ILE A 467 25.22 -3.28 -8.73
CA ILE A 467 26.13 -4.25 -9.34
C ILE A 467 25.61 -5.66 -9.02
N THR A 468 25.46 -6.49 -10.05
CA THR A 468 25.02 -7.88 -9.95
C THR A 468 26.21 -8.81 -10.11
N GLU A 469 26.45 -9.66 -9.11
CA GLU A 469 27.47 -10.72 -9.15
C GLU A 469 26.80 -12.09 -8.93
N ASN A 470 26.84 -12.95 -9.96
CA ASN A 470 26.25 -14.28 -9.88
C ASN A 470 27.27 -15.25 -9.27
N LEU A 471 27.09 -15.60 -8.00
CA LEU A 471 28.04 -16.44 -7.26
C LEU A 471 27.85 -17.92 -7.60
N LEU A 472 26.59 -18.37 -7.60
CA LEU A 472 26.16 -19.73 -7.95
C LEU A 472 24.85 -19.67 -8.73
N GLU A 473 24.36 -20.81 -9.22
CA GLU A 473 23.10 -20.87 -9.99
C GLU A 473 21.93 -20.24 -9.22
N ASN A 474 21.82 -20.47 -7.91
CA ASN A 474 20.73 -19.97 -7.08
C ASN A 474 21.15 -18.88 -6.08
N ILE A 475 22.34 -18.30 -6.23
CA ILE A 475 22.86 -17.28 -5.30
C ILE A 475 23.42 -16.10 -6.09
N THR A 476 22.84 -14.93 -5.85
CA THR A 476 23.27 -13.66 -6.44
C THR A 476 23.64 -12.68 -5.35
N ARG A 477 24.75 -11.99 -5.55
CA ARG A 477 25.23 -10.89 -4.71
C ARG A 477 24.89 -9.56 -5.38
N CYS A 478 24.25 -8.70 -4.62
CA CYS A 478 23.81 -7.37 -5.05
C CYS A 478 24.54 -6.31 -4.24
N ILE A 479 25.26 -5.42 -4.91
CA ILE A 479 25.91 -4.26 -4.31
C ILE A 479 25.14 -3.02 -4.75
N CYS A 480 24.45 -2.36 -3.83
CA CYS A 480 23.44 -1.35 -4.11
C CYS A 480 23.60 -0.11 -3.21
N PRO A 481 22.94 1.02 -3.55
CA PRO A 481 22.86 2.17 -2.66
C PRO A 481 22.28 1.78 -1.29
N LEU A 482 22.80 2.39 -0.23
CA LEU A 482 22.49 1.99 1.16
C LEU A 482 21.00 2.13 1.53
N SER A 483 20.27 3.07 0.92
CA SER A 483 18.84 3.29 1.19
C SER A 483 17.97 2.89 -0.01
N GLY A 484 17.03 1.99 0.22
CA GLY A 484 16.01 1.57 -0.74
C GLY A 484 15.52 0.14 -0.49
N THR A 485 14.81 -0.39 -1.47
CA THR A 485 14.27 -1.75 -1.48
C THR A 485 14.94 -2.57 -2.57
N PHE A 486 15.29 -3.81 -2.26
CA PHE A 486 16.12 -4.69 -3.08
C PHE A 486 15.46 -6.04 -3.30
N VAL A 487 15.67 -6.58 -4.49
CA VAL A 487 15.19 -7.90 -4.91
C VAL A 487 16.09 -8.45 -6.02
N VAL A 488 16.19 -9.76 -6.17
CA VAL A 488 16.71 -10.39 -7.40
C VAL A 488 15.55 -10.59 -8.37
N LEU A 489 15.79 -10.19 -9.62
CA LEU A 489 14.88 -10.37 -10.74
C LEU A 489 15.48 -11.38 -11.71
N LEU A 490 14.67 -12.27 -12.27
CA LEU A 490 15.03 -13.02 -13.46
C LEU A 490 14.58 -12.21 -14.69
N ALA A 491 15.52 -11.82 -15.54
CA ALA A 491 15.27 -11.12 -16.80
C ALA A 491 15.64 -11.98 -18.01
N LYS A 492 14.92 -11.82 -19.12
CA LYS A 492 15.18 -12.59 -20.33
C LYS A 492 16.51 -12.19 -20.99
N LYS A 493 17.32 -13.18 -21.39
CA LYS A 493 18.70 -13.04 -21.92
C LYS A 493 18.91 -12.11 -23.12
N ASN A 494 17.86 -11.68 -23.81
CA ASN A 494 17.95 -10.58 -24.78
C ASN A 494 18.33 -9.23 -24.13
N TYR A 495 18.44 -9.20 -22.81
CA TYR A 495 19.11 -8.16 -22.04
C TYR A 495 20.59 -8.05 -22.42
N ASN A 496 20.94 -6.95 -23.10
CA ASN A 496 22.32 -6.68 -23.52
C ASN A 496 23.20 -6.36 -22.29
N THR A 497 24.00 -7.34 -21.85
CA THR A 497 24.92 -7.23 -20.69
C THR A 497 26.17 -6.38 -20.96
N TYR A 498 26.26 -5.66 -22.08
CA TYR A 498 27.41 -4.83 -22.45
C TYR A 498 27.49 -3.48 -21.72
N ILE A 499 27.18 -3.45 -20.42
CA ILE A 499 27.61 -2.38 -19.53
C ILE A 499 28.51 -3.02 -18.48
N SER A 500 29.74 -3.33 -18.91
CA SER A 500 30.83 -3.40 -17.95
C SER A 500 31.01 -1.98 -17.41
N VAL A 501 30.79 -1.81 -16.11
CA VAL A 501 31.43 -0.73 -15.36
C VAL A 501 32.92 -0.92 -15.62
N LYS A 502 33.49 -0.13 -16.55
CA LYS A 502 34.93 0.02 -16.63
C LYS A 502 35.35 0.51 -15.26
N ARG A 503 36.02 -0.37 -14.50
CA ARG A 503 36.83 -0.03 -13.34
C ARG A 503 37.69 1.15 -13.77
N ARG A 504 37.34 2.34 -13.29
CA ARG A 504 38.10 3.54 -13.60
C ARG A 504 39.37 3.44 -12.76
N ASP A 505 40.46 3.00 -13.38
CA ASP A 505 41.78 2.97 -12.77
C ASP A 505 42.07 4.35 -12.13
N PRO A 506 42.57 4.41 -10.88
CA PRO A 506 42.76 5.68 -10.18
C PRO A 506 44.08 6.33 -10.58
N HIS A 507 44.36 6.48 -11.89
CA HIS A 507 45.51 7.26 -12.35
C HIS A 507 45.21 7.96 -13.68
N MET A 508 44.34 8.98 -13.63
CA MET A 508 44.41 10.09 -14.58
C MET A 508 44.55 11.39 -13.80
N ARG A 509 45.80 11.83 -13.62
CA ARG A 509 46.10 13.20 -13.19
C ARG A 509 45.79 14.13 -14.35
N THR A 510 44.67 14.85 -14.27
CA THR A 510 44.41 15.99 -15.15
C THR A 510 45.27 17.15 -14.67
N ILE A 511 46.36 17.44 -15.39
CA ILE A 511 47.12 18.68 -15.24
C ILE A 511 46.33 19.77 -15.98
N LEU A 512 45.68 20.65 -15.22
CA LEU A 512 45.11 21.90 -15.73
C LEU A 512 46.26 22.90 -15.93
N ILE A 513 46.72 23.04 -17.17
CA ILE A 513 47.58 24.15 -17.56
C ILE A 513 46.66 25.34 -17.87
N CYS A 514 46.61 26.32 -16.96
CA CYS A 514 46.08 27.64 -17.27
C CYS A 514 47.07 28.36 -18.19
N GLY A 515 46.71 28.50 -19.47
CA GLY A 515 47.34 29.45 -20.37
C GLY A 515 46.66 30.81 -20.21
N PHE A 516 47.38 31.78 -19.64
CA PHE A 516 47.08 33.19 -19.80
C PHE A 516 47.26 33.57 -21.29
N CYS A 517 46.35 34.37 -21.82
CA CYS A 517 46.61 35.16 -23.03
C CYS A 517 46.41 36.63 -22.66
N ASP A 518 47.45 37.41 -22.98
CA ASP A 518 47.47 38.89 -22.99
C ASP A 518 46.47 39.48 -23.99
#